data_AF-A0A942ENW9-F1
#
_entry.id   AF-A0A942ENW9-F1
#
_cell.length_a   1.000
_cell.length_b   1.000
_cell.length_c   1.000
_cell.angle_alpha   90.00
_cell.angle_beta   90.00
_cell.angle_gamma   90.00
#
_symmetry.space_group_name_H-M   'P 1'
#
loop_
_entity.id
_entity.type
_entity.pdbx_description
1 polymer ?
#
loop_
_entity_poly.entity_id
_entity_poly.type
_entity_poly.pdbx_seq_one_letter_code
_entity_poly.pdbx_strand_id
1 'polypeptide(L)'
;MARTLGGLMAQQIRRSGWPKTEAIVPVPLHHSKMLERGYDQALLLAQVVAAELRLPLKTVLQRKSATPSQTKLFARERWENVSQAFELAPGQALPARLLLVDDLLTTGATAHFATQTLLAGGAKEVYLAVVGR
;
A
#
# COMPACT_ATOMS: atom_id res chain seq x y z
N MET A 1 18.48 0.87 -1.20
CA MET A 1 17.65 1.88 -0.50
C MET A 1 16.48 1.26 0.27
N ALA A 2 15.72 0.31 -0.31
CA ALA A 2 14.58 -0.32 0.38
C ALA A 2 14.91 -0.91 1.77
N ARG A 3 16.06 -1.59 1.92
CA ARG A 3 16.52 -2.11 3.23
C ARG A 3 16.65 -1.02 4.31
N THR A 4 17.31 0.08 3.97
CA THR A 4 17.53 1.20 4.91
C THR A 4 16.22 1.90 5.25
N LEU A 5 15.43 2.26 4.23
CA LEU A 5 14.16 2.98 4.43
C LEU A 5 13.10 2.11 5.11
N GLY A 6 13.00 0.84 4.73
CA GLY A 6 12.11 -0.13 5.38
C GLY A 6 12.50 -0.38 6.83
N GLY A 7 13.79 -0.44 7.13
CA GLY A 7 14.28 -0.55 8.51
C GLY A 7 13.91 0.68 9.37
N LEU A 8 14.12 1.89 8.84
CA LEU A 8 13.70 3.14 9.51
C LEU A 8 12.19 3.20 9.71
N MET A 9 11.42 2.79 8.70
CA MET A 9 9.96 2.73 8.78
C MET A 9 9.51 1.75 9.88
N ALA A 10 10.08 0.54 9.92
CA ALA A 10 9.79 -0.45 10.96
C ALA A 10 10.14 0.06 12.36
N GLN A 11 11.29 0.75 12.50
CA GLN A 11 11.68 1.38 13.76
C GLN A 11 10.66 2.45 14.19
N GLN A 12 10.21 3.29 13.26
CA GLN A 12 9.21 4.32 13.55
C GLN A 12 7.87 3.71 13.94
N ILE A 13 7.42 2.65 13.26
CA ILE A 13 6.19 1.92 13.61
C ILE A 13 6.27 1.32 15.02
N ARG A 14 7.42 0.74 15.42
CA ARG A 14 7.59 0.23 16.78
C ARG A 14 7.50 1.34 17.84
N ARG A 15 7.89 2.56 17.49
CA ARG A 15 7.91 3.73 18.39
C ARG A 15 6.62 4.55 18.38
N SER A 16 5.74 4.34 17.40
CA SER A 16 4.53 5.15 17.23
C SER A 16 3.45 4.90 18.29
N GLY A 17 3.55 3.79 19.04
CA GLY A 17 2.50 3.38 19.97
C GLY A 17 1.23 2.87 19.29
N TRP A 18 1.29 2.56 17.98
CA TRP A 18 0.14 2.01 17.26
C TRP A 18 -0.31 0.66 17.84
N PRO A 19 -1.61 0.35 17.78
CA PRO A 19 -2.11 -0.99 18.06
C PRO A 19 -1.39 -2.06 17.23
N LYS A 20 -1.29 -3.27 17.77
CA LYS A 20 -0.66 -4.40 17.08
C LYS A 20 -1.43 -4.73 15.80
N THR A 21 -0.79 -4.53 14.64
CA THR A 21 -1.26 -5.01 13.35
C THR A 21 -0.88 -6.49 13.16
N GLU A 22 -1.59 -7.17 12.27
CA GLU A 22 -1.52 -8.62 12.10
C GLU A 22 -0.89 -9.02 10.75
N ALA A 23 -0.84 -8.10 9.78
CA ALA A 23 -0.18 -8.32 8.50
C ALA A 23 0.27 -7.00 7.86
N ILE A 24 1.30 -7.11 7.01
CA ILE A 24 1.77 -6.03 6.14
C ILE A 24 1.15 -6.22 4.76
N VAL A 25 0.61 -5.15 4.18
CA VAL A 25 0.04 -5.13 2.83
C VAL A 25 0.75 -4.04 2.02
N PRO A 26 1.43 -4.37 0.91
CA PRO A 26 1.97 -3.36 0.02
C PRO A 26 0.86 -2.76 -0.85
N VAL A 27 0.95 -1.46 -1.14
CA VAL A 27 0.16 -0.84 -2.21
C VAL A 27 0.70 -1.33 -3.55
N PRO A 28 -0.12 -1.96 -4.42
CA PRO A 28 0.35 -2.48 -5.70
C PRO A 28 0.67 -1.35 -6.68
N LEU A 29 1.82 -1.46 -7.35
CA LEU A 29 2.21 -0.56 -8.43
C LEU A 29 1.28 -0.73 -9.66
N HIS A 30 1.07 0.36 -10.41
CA HIS A 30 0.37 0.28 -11.70
C HIS A 30 1.23 -0.46 -12.74
N HIS A 31 0.61 -1.30 -13.57
CA HIS A 31 1.30 -2.11 -14.59
C HIS A 31 2.23 -1.27 -15.49
N SER A 32 1.79 -0.10 -15.95
CA SER A 32 2.64 0.79 -16.76
C SER A 32 3.90 1.25 -16.03
N LYS A 33 3.80 1.55 -14.72
CA LYS A 33 4.95 1.94 -13.89
C LYS A 33 5.86 0.75 -13.60
N MET A 34 5.31 -0.46 -13.50
CA MET A 34 6.09 -1.69 -13.38
C MET A 34 6.97 -1.90 -14.62
N LEU A 35 6.40 -1.72 -15.82
CA LEU A 35 7.15 -1.82 -17.08
C LEU A 35 8.22 -0.72 -17.22
N GLU A 36 7.93 0.50 -16.78
CA GLU A 36 8.86 1.63 -16.84
C GLU A 36 10.08 1.45 -15.92
N ARG A 37 9.83 1.04 -14.66
CA ARG A 37 10.86 1.04 -13.61
C ARG A 37 11.45 -0.33 -13.32
N GLY A 38 10.75 -1.42 -13.67
CA GLY A 38 11.22 -2.80 -13.49
C GLY A 38 11.09 -3.37 -12.08
N TYR A 39 10.55 -2.61 -11.11
CA TYR A 39 10.36 -3.07 -9.72
C TYR A 39 9.24 -2.31 -9.00
N ASP A 40 8.65 -2.96 -7.98
CA ASP A 40 7.64 -2.39 -7.08
C ASP A 40 8.29 -1.86 -5.79
N GLN A 41 8.42 -0.53 -5.67
CA GLN A 41 9.04 0.11 -4.50
C GLN A 41 8.29 -0.22 -3.20
N ALA A 42 6.96 -0.15 -3.22
CA ALA A 42 6.12 -0.37 -2.06
C ALA A 42 6.22 -1.84 -1.59
N LEU A 43 6.24 -2.80 -2.53
CA LEU A 43 6.47 -4.21 -2.20
C LEU A 43 7.84 -4.46 -1.56
N LEU A 44 8.91 -3.88 -2.11
CA LEU A 44 10.26 -4.04 -1.56
C LEU A 44 10.38 -3.45 -0.15
N LEU A 45 9.75 -2.29 0.10
CA LEU A 45 9.65 -1.70 1.44
C LEU A 45 8.85 -2.61 2.38
N ALA A 46 7.69 -3.07 1.94
CA ALA A 46 6.81 -3.94 2.72
C ALA A 46 7.47 -5.26 3.12
N GLN A 47 8.29 -5.86 2.24
CA GLN A 47 9.08 -7.05 2.54
C GLN A 47 10.05 -6.83 3.71
N VAL A 48 10.76 -5.69 3.69
CA VAL A 48 11.68 -5.33 4.78
C VAL A 48 10.91 -5.07 6.07
N VAL A 49 9.82 -4.31 6.01
CA VAL A 49 8.99 -4.01 7.18
C VAL A 49 8.38 -5.28 7.77
N ALA A 50 7.90 -6.21 6.94
CA ALA A 50 7.37 -7.49 7.37
C ALA A 50 8.42 -8.33 8.10
N ALA A 51 9.64 -8.41 7.55
CA ALA A 51 10.75 -9.13 8.17
C ALA A 51 11.14 -8.51 9.53
N GLU A 52 11.26 -7.18 9.60
CA GLU A 52 11.60 -6.48 10.82
C GLU A 52 10.50 -6.61 11.88
N LEU A 53 9.23 -6.44 11.53
CA LEU A 53 8.12 -6.53 12.48
C LEU A 53 7.70 -7.98 12.79
N ARG A 54 8.26 -8.97 12.09
CA ARG A 54 7.90 -10.40 12.16
C ARG A 54 6.40 -10.62 11.93
N LEU A 55 5.87 -9.92 10.93
CA LEU A 55 4.47 -10.01 10.51
C LEU A 55 4.38 -10.62 9.11
N PRO A 56 3.32 -11.39 8.80
CA PRO A 56 3.13 -11.91 7.46
C PRO A 56 2.95 -10.78 6.44
N LEU A 57 3.61 -10.91 5.30
CA LEU A 57 3.37 -10.08 4.12
C LEU A 57 2.20 -10.67 3.32
N LYS A 58 1.21 -9.85 2.99
CA LYS A 58 0.02 -10.24 2.23
C LYS A 58 -0.17 -9.35 1.01
N THR A 59 -0.04 -9.91 -0.19
CA THR A 59 -0.32 -9.22 -1.47
C THR A 59 -1.81 -9.37 -1.83
N VAL A 60 -2.68 -8.89 -0.95
CA VAL A 60 -4.14 -9.00 -1.08
C VAL A 60 -4.77 -7.91 -1.93
N LEU A 61 -4.07 -6.81 -2.15
CA LEU A 61 -4.51 -5.74 -3.04
C LEU A 61 -3.97 -5.97 -4.45
N GLN A 62 -4.83 -5.81 -5.43
CA GLN A 62 -4.49 -5.79 -6.85
C GLN A 62 -4.89 -4.45 -7.44
N ARG A 63 -4.12 -3.99 -8.43
CA ARG A 63 -4.43 -2.78 -9.18
C ARG A 63 -4.92 -3.16 -10.57
N LYS A 64 -6.10 -2.65 -10.96
CA LYS A 64 -6.66 -2.89 -12.28
C LYS A 64 -5.75 -2.30 -13.36
N SER A 65 -5.51 -3.07 -14.43
CA SER A 65 -4.59 -2.70 -15.51
C SER A 65 -5.15 -1.65 -16.49
N ALA A 66 -6.47 -1.46 -16.51
CA ALA A 66 -7.16 -0.66 -17.52
C ALA A 66 -7.52 0.77 -17.07
N THR A 67 -6.76 1.38 -16.15
CA THR A 67 -6.93 2.81 -15.87
C THR A 67 -5.94 3.61 -16.74
N PRO A 68 -6.41 4.42 -17.71
CA PRO A 68 -5.49 5.20 -18.52
C PRO A 68 -4.65 6.12 -17.62
N SER A 69 -3.32 5.99 -17.73
CA SER A 69 -2.39 6.95 -17.14
C SER A 69 -2.52 8.27 -17.89
N GLN A 70 -3.45 9.10 -17.50
CA GLN A 70 -3.54 10.46 -18.03
C GLN A 70 -2.57 11.35 -17.23
N THR A 71 -1.34 11.42 -17.70
CA THR A 71 -0.18 12.07 -17.05
C THR A 71 -0.28 13.62 -17.05
N LYS A 72 -1.46 14.20 -17.23
CA LYS A 72 -1.72 15.66 -17.23
C LYS A 72 -2.96 16.07 -16.42
N LEU A 73 -3.33 15.27 -15.44
CA LEU A 73 -4.57 15.47 -14.70
C LEU A 73 -4.40 16.22 -13.39
N PHE A 74 -5.29 17.19 -13.14
CA PHE A 74 -5.41 17.94 -11.91
C PHE A 74 -5.71 17.00 -10.73
N ALA A 75 -5.50 17.46 -9.49
CA ALA A 75 -5.63 16.64 -8.29
C ALA A 75 -6.99 15.90 -8.18
N ARG A 76 -8.07 16.51 -8.67
CA ARG A 76 -9.42 15.93 -8.71
C ARG A 76 -9.52 14.72 -9.64
N GLU A 77 -8.98 14.83 -10.84
CA GLU A 77 -9.07 13.78 -11.85
C GLU A 77 -8.16 12.58 -11.49
N ARG A 78 -7.05 12.82 -10.77
CA ARG A 78 -6.28 11.73 -10.13
C ARG A 78 -7.09 11.00 -9.05
N TRP A 79 -7.95 11.70 -8.33
CA TRP A 79 -8.81 11.09 -7.31
C TRP A 79 -9.87 10.19 -7.97
N GLU A 80 -10.54 10.70 -9.00
CA GLU A 80 -11.57 9.97 -9.75
C GLU A 80 -10.98 8.71 -10.43
N ASN A 81 -9.80 8.81 -11.05
CA ASN A 81 -9.15 7.66 -11.68
C ASN A 81 -8.76 6.56 -10.69
N VAL A 82 -8.33 6.93 -9.48
CA VAL A 82 -7.89 5.93 -8.49
C VAL A 82 -9.08 5.29 -7.77
N SER A 83 -10.27 5.88 -7.86
CA SER A 83 -11.46 5.44 -7.12
C SER A 83 -11.89 4.00 -7.37
N GLN A 84 -11.61 3.48 -8.57
CA GLN A 84 -11.94 2.11 -8.95
C GLN A 84 -10.70 1.26 -9.24
N ALA A 85 -9.52 1.77 -8.91
CA ALA A 85 -8.25 1.17 -9.31
C ALA A 85 -7.86 -0.06 -8.49
N PHE A 86 -8.44 -0.26 -7.30
CA PHE A 86 -8.05 -1.33 -6.38
C PHE A 86 -9.14 -2.38 -6.19
N GLU A 87 -8.73 -3.64 -6.14
CA GLU A 87 -9.58 -4.77 -5.80
C GLU A 87 -8.83 -5.77 -4.94
N LEU A 88 -9.56 -6.69 -4.30
CA LEU A 88 -8.95 -7.75 -3.50
C LEU A 88 -8.67 -8.97 -4.35
N ALA A 89 -7.49 -9.55 -4.15
CA ALA A 89 -7.18 -10.88 -4.66
C ALA A 89 -8.18 -11.90 -4.07
N PRO A 90 -8.74 -12.82 -4.87
CA PRO A 90 -9.73 -13.76 -4.40
C PRO A 90 -9.16 -14.74 -3.36
N GLY A 91 -10.03 -15.22 -2.47
CA GLY A 91 -9.74 -16.38 -1.60
C GLY A 91 -8.88 -16.09 -0.36
N GLN A 92 -8.65 -14.82 0.00
CA GLN A 92 -7.93 -14.48 1.23
C GLN A 92 -8.82 -13.74 2.23
N ALA A 93 -9.05 -14.36 3.39
CA ALA A 93 -9.59 -13.65 4.55
C ALA A 93 -8.58 -12.60 5.03
N LEU A 94 -9.09 -11.40 5.30
CA LEU A 94 -8.29 -10.30 5.82
C LEU A 94 -8.25 -10.34 7.36
N PRO A 95 -7.06 -10.19 7.97
CA PRO A 95 -6.95 -9.86 9.39
C PRO A 95 -7.73 -8.59 9.76
N ALA A 96 -8.04 -8.44 11.05
CA ALA A 96 -8.79 -7.29 11.52
C ALA A 96 -7.97 -6.00 11.42
N ARG A 97 -6.67 -6.04 11.73
CA ARG A 97 -5.78 -4.86 11.68
C ARG A 97 -4.63 -5.04 10.72
N LEU A 98 -4.57 -4.17 9.71
CA LEU A 98 -3.58 -4.22 8.64
C LEU A 98 -2.65 -3.00 8.66
N LEU A 99 -1.40 -3.20 8.27
CA LEU A 99 -0.45 -2.13 7.97
C LEU A 99 -0.25 -2.04 6.46
N LEU A 100 -0.82 -1.01 5.85
CA LEU A 100 -0.62 -0.64 4.45
C LEU A 100 0.70 0.12 4.29
N VAL A 101 1.55 -0.33 3.37
CA VAL A 101 2.86 0.27 3.09
C VAL A 101 2.88 0.82 1.66
N ASP A 102 3.28 2.08 1.53
CA ASP A 102 3.51 2.75 0.25
C ASP A 102 4.86 3.49 0.28
N ASP A 103 5.36 3.93 -0.88
CA ASP A 103 6.61 4.68 -0.95
C ASP A 103 6.39 6.19 -0.72
N LEU A 104 5.36 6.78 -1.35
CA LEU A 104 5.10 8.22 -1.33
C LEU A 104 3.61 8.57 -1.21
N LEU A 105 3.30 9.51 -0.32
CA LEU A 105 1.95 10.03 -0.15
C LEU A 105 1.76 11.39 -0.84
N THR A 106 1.21 11.40 -2.05
CA THR A 106 0.95 12.66 -2.76
C THR A 106 -0.43 13.26 -2.43
N THR A 107 -1.46 13.02 -3.25
CA THR A 107 -2.83 13.50 -2.99
C THR A 107 -3.56 12.69 -1.93
N GLY A 108 -3.02 11.53 -1.56
CA GLY A 108 -3.71 10.56 -0.71
C GLY A 108 -4.73 9.69 -1.42
N ALA A 109 -5.02 9.91 -2.71
CA ALA A 109 -6.01 9.10 -3.46
C ALA A 109 -5.67 7.61 -3.40
N THR A 110 -4.41 7.25 -3.67
CA THR A 110 -3.93 5.87 -3.61
C THR A 110 -4.14 5.23 -2.25
N ALA A 111 -3.66 5.87 -1.18
CA ALA A 111 -3.83 5.38 0.17
C ALA A 111 -5.32 5.27 0.56
N HIS A 112 -6.12 6.27 0.18
CA HIS A 112 -7.55 6.32 0.47
C HIS A 112 -8.29 5.13 -0.14
N PHE A 113 -8.18 4.93 -1.46
CA PHE A 113 -8.92 3.88 -2.14
C PHE A 113 -8.38 2.48 -1.84
N ALA A 114 -7.06 2.31 -1.68
CA ALA A 114 -6.50 1.04 -1.20
C ALA A 114 -7.05 0.68 0.19
N THR A 115 -7.13 1.66 1.10
CA THR A 115 -7.71 1.47 2.44
C THR A 115 -9.21 1.13 2.36
N GLN A 116 -9.98 1.84 1.54
CA GLN A 116 -11.41 1.56 1.34
C GLN A 116 -11.63 0.12 0.83
N THR A 117 -10.83 -0.33 -0.14
CA THR A 117 -10.90 -1.71 -0.64
C THR A 117 -10.62 -2.74 0.45
N LEU A 118 -9.63 -2.51 1.33
CA LEU A 118 -9.33 -3.41 2.45
C LEU A 118 -10.45 -3.44 3.49
N LEU A 119 -11.01 -2.28 3.85
CA LEU A 119 -12.12 -2.19 4.81
C LEU A 119 -13.39 -2.85 4.26
N ALA A 120 -13.71 -2.63 2.98
CA ALA A 120 -14.80 -3.33 2.30
C ALA A 120 -14.58 -4.85 2.24
N GLY A 121 -13.32 -5.29 2.23
CA GLY A 121 -12.91 -6.70 2.33
C GLY A 121 -13.04 -7.34 3.71
N GLY A 122 -13.45 -6.58 4.72
CA GLY A 122 -13.66 -7.09 6.08
C GLY A 122 -12.55 -6.74 7.09
N ALA A 123 -11.48 -6.04 6.67
CA ALA A 123 -10.55 -5.45 7.63
C ALA A 123 -11.29 -4.43 8.52
N LYS A 124 -10.89 -4.30 9.78
CA LYS A 124 -11.50 -3.37 10.75
C LYS A 124 -10.72 -2.08 10.88
N GLU A 125 -9.39 -2.16 10.83
CA GLU A 125 -8.51 -1.00 10.88
C GLU A 125 -7.36 -1.17 9.89
N VAL A 126 -7.00 -0.06 9.25
CA VAL A 126 -5.87 0.00 8.31
C VAL A 126 -5.00 1.18 8.70
N TYR A 127 -3.74 0.90 8.99
CA TYR A 127 -2.71 1.89 9.29
C TYR A 127 -1.86 2.10 8.05
N LEU A 128 -1.51 3.35 7.75
CA LEU A 128 -0.69 3.68 6.58
C LEU A 128 0.72 4.09 7.01
N ALA A 129 1.74 3.47 6.43
CA ALA A 129 3.13 3.90 6.54
C ALA A 129 3.70 4.26 5.15
N VAL A 130 4.33 5.43 5.05
CA VAL A 130 4.96 5.94 3.82
C VAL A 130 6.35 6.51 4.13
N VAL A 131 7.24 6.53 3.15
CA VAL A 131 8.60 7.09 3.33
C VAL A 131 8.58 8.62 3.28
N GLY A 132 7.72 9.20 2.44
CA GLY A 132 7.62 10.66 2.27
C GLY A 132 6.24 11.11 1.83
N ARG A 133 6.02 12.43 1.90
CA ARG A 133 4.80 13.12 1.45
C ARG A 133 5.14 14.10 0.33
#